data_AF-A0A5B7C221-F1
#
_entry.id   AF-A0A5B7C221-F1
#
_cell.length_a   1.000
_cell.length_b   1.000
_cell.length_c   1.000
_cell.angle_alpha   90.00
_cell.angle_beta   90.00
_cell.angle_gamma   90.00
#
_symmetry.space_group_name_H-M   'P 1'
#
loop_
_entity.id
_entity.type
_entity.pdbx_description
1 polymer ?
#
loop_
_entity_poly.entity_id
_entity_poly.type
_entity_poly.pdbx_seq_one_letter_code
_entity_poly.pdbx_strand_id
1 'polypeptide(L)'
;MEVEDWGNSSGGASDSEVYVQDTNDEEDCFTSADVLKLQFRKDISKACWNDELRMAEIVDNKGRMWTTTGIVRSGKIYCSIEETLFLAEIGALHLLDENYTSLPLKDIYKKVAEGKSGCYWESFEVYRHLKSLGYIVGRHGIPWTMKCVKSESASAQGMPEINGIVDKESEGKNLITELFNNMQVSEVRPVFDVYPPNSKFKKSSPGNPSFVLCLPGGHPPSKPEIEDLERQCNGIPLKFCHVEHGRVSFFSFNKVELPILP
;
A
#
# COMPACT_ATOMS: atom_id res chain seq x y z
N MET A 1 -82.85 12.68 15.23
CA MET A 1 -82.78 11.80 16.41
C MET A 1 -81.37 11.97 16.95
N GLU A 2 -81.19 13.03 17.73
CA GLU A 2 -81.03 13.02 19.21
C GLU A 2 -79.55 12.83 19.60
N VAL A 3 -78.86 13.95 19.91
CA VAL A 3 -78.28 14.37 21.22
C VAL A 3 -76.92 13.65 21.49
N GLU A 4 -75.77 14.33 21.43
CA GLU A 4 -75.01 14.94 22.58
C GLU A 4 -74.93 13.97 23.79
N ASP A 5 -73.87 13.79 24.57
CA ASP A 5 -72.71 14.58 24.93
C ASP A 5 -71.78 13.63 25.76
N TRP A 6 -70.45 13.77 25.67
CA TRP A 6 -69.42 13.79 26.75
C TRP A 6 -69.48 12.73 27.88
N GLY A 7 -68.41 12.09 28.35
CA GLY A 7 -67.01 12.48 28.44
C GLY A 7 -66.48 12.05 29.83
N ASN A 8 -65.20 11.69 29.87
CA ASN A 8 -64.24 11.80 30.98
C ASN A 8 -64.13 10.74 32.11
N SER A 9 -62.91 10.17 32.15
CA SER A 9 -61.90 10.26 33.23
C SER A 9 -62.02 9.47 34.54
N SER A 10 -60.99 8.64 34.79
CA SER A 10 -60.25 8.44 36.07
C SER A 10 -59.08 7.46 35.76
N GLY A 11 -57.83 7.54 36.20
CA GLY A 11 -57.21 8.26 37.32
C GLY A 11 -56.61 7.30 38.36
N GLY A 12 -55.30 7.00 38.29
CA GLY A 12 -54.42 6.45 39.35
C GLY A 12 -54.39 4.91 39.51
N ALA A 13 -53.34 4.23 40.00
CA ALA A 13 -51.93 4.47 40.36
C ALA A 13 -51.40 3.09 40.86
N SER A 14 -50.11 2.74 40.71
CA SER A 14 -49.29 2.05 41.75
C SER A 14 -47.89 1.67 41.25
N ASP A 15 -46.91 2.02 42.08
CA ASP A 15 -45.45 1.89 41.95
C ASP A 15 -44.88 0.46 41.98
N SER A 16 -43.69 0.29 41.38
CA SER A 16 -42.51 -0.17 42.14
C SER A 16 -41.22 0.10 41.36
N GLU A 17 -40.42 1.04 41.85
CA GLU A 17 -39.03 1.25 41.47
C GLU A 17 -38.14 0.16 42.08
N VAL A 18 -37.20 -0.38 41.28
CA VAL A 18 -35.95 -0.94 41.78
C VAL A 18 -34.82 -0.42 40.88
N TYR A 19 -34.10 0.58 41.39
CA TYR A 19 -32.72 0.86 41.04
C TYR A 19 -31.83 -0.24 41.62
N VAL A 20 -30.76 -0.63 40.91
CA VAL A 20 -29.34 -0.45 41.32
C VAL A 20 -28.38 -1.08 40.27
N GLN A 21 -27.56 -0.18 39.71
CA GLN A 21 -26.14 -0.22 39.29
C GLN A 21 -25.59 -1.23 38.28
N ASP A 22 -25.12 -0.64 37.16
CA ASP A 22 -23.73 -0.55 36.74
C ASP A 22 -22.82 -1.76 36.99
N THR A 23 -22.53 -2.47 35.90
CA THR A 23 -21.17 -2.88 35.61
C THR A 23 -20.80 -2.38 34.22
N ASN A 24 -19.76 -1.55 34.19
CA ASN A 24 -19.01 -1.11 33.03
C ASN A 24 -18.87 -2.21 31.97
N ASP A 25 -19.41 -1.96 30.78
CA ASP A 25 -18.87 -2.48 29.53
C ASP A 25 -18.58 -1.29 28.63
N GLU A 26 -17.58 -0.49 29.02
CA GLU A 26 -16.88 0.42 28.11
C GLU A 26 -15.95 -0.40 27.20
N GLU A 27 -16.52 -1.20 26.30
CA GLU A 27 -15.71 -1.94 25.32
C GLU A 27 -16.47 -2.15 24.00
N ASP A 28 -17.02 -1.09 23.42
CA ASP A 28 -17.57 -1.12 22.04
C ASP A 28 -17.38 0.21 21.30
N CYS A 29 -16.14 0.72 21.28
CA CYS A 29 -15.75 1.82 20.39
C CYS A 29 -14.77 1.36 19.28
N PHE A 30 -14.94 0.14 18.78
CA PHE A 30 -14.25 -0.33 17.57
C PHE A 30 -15.17 -0.30 16.36
N THR A 31 -15.68 0.87 15.98
CA THR A 31 -16.35 1.00 14.69
C THR A 31 -15.95 2.28 13.95
N SER A 32 -15.67 2.10 12.66
CA SER A 32 -15.47 3.13 11.65
C SER A 32 -14.03 3.63 11.41
N ALA A 33 -13.08 2.70 11.23
CA ALA A 33 -12.19 2.89 10.10
C ALA A 33 -13.04 2.65 8.84
N ASP A 34 -13.22 3.67 8.01
CA ASP A 34 -14.04 3.63 6.79
C ASP A 34 -13.87 2.30 6.06
N VAL A 35 -14.88 1.44 6.17
CA VAL A 35 -14.96 0.21 5.39
C VAL A 35 -14.92 0.67 3.95
N LEU A 36 -13.83 0.36 3.25
CA LEU A 36 -13.70 0.60 1.82
C LEU A 36 -14.96 0.05 1.17
N LYS A 37 -15.83 0.95 0.70
CA LYS A 37 -17.13 0.56 0.16
C LYS A 37 -16.85 -0.39 -0.99
N LEU A 38 -17.11 -1.68 -0.77
CA LEU A 38 -16.99 -2.75 -1.75
C LEU A 38 -17.89 -2.39 -2.93
N GLN A 39 -17.32 -1.68 -3.91
CA GLN A 39 -17.99 -1.34 -5.14
C GLN A 39 -17.63 -2.44 -6.12
N PHE A 40 -18.53 -3.40 -6.31
CA PHE A 40 -18.41 -4.38 -7.38
C PHE A 40 -18.23 -3.63 -8.70
N ARG A 41 -17.00 -3.67 -9.23
CA ARG A 41 -16.67 -3.00 -10.48
C ARG A 41 -17.13 -3.88 -11.63
N LYS A 42 -17.71 -3.26 -12.65
CA LYS A 42 -18.00 -3.93 -13.93
C LYS A 42 -16.71 -4.40 -14.62
N ASP A 43 -15.61 -3.71 -14.33
CA ASP A 43 -14.29 -3.91 -14.90
C ASP A 43 -13.35 -4.52 -13.84
N ILE A 44 -13.22 -5.85 -13.82
CA ILE A 44 -12.33 -6.59 -12.93
C ILE A 44 -11.11 -7.05 -13.72
N SER A 45 -9.92 -6.68 -13.27
CA SER A 45 -8.66 -7.12 -13.88
C SER A 45 -8.27 -8.52 -13.39
N LYS A 46 -7.39 -9.20 -14.13
CA LYS A 46 -6.82 -10.49 -13.71
C LYS A 46 -5.30 -10.42 -13.72
N ALA A 47 -4.66 -10.98 -12.70
CA ALA A 47 -3.20 -11.08 -12.62
C ALA A 47 -2.77 -12.49 -12.24
N CYS A 48 -1.62 -12.94 -12.72
CA CYS A 48 -1.01 -14.21 -12.34
C CYS A 48 0.14 -13.95 -11.36
N TRP A 49 0.14 -14.62 -10.21
CA TRP A 49 1.22 -14.48 -9.24
C TRP A 49 2.50 -15.19 -9.73
N ASN A 50 3.63 -14.49 -9.70
CA ASN A 50 4.95 -15.07 -9.96
C ASN A 50 5.73 -15.14 -8.64
N ASP A 51 5.97 -16.36 -8.16
CA ASP A 51 6.66 -16.60 -6.88
C ASP A 51 8.16 -16.29 -6.92
N GLU A 52 8.80 -16.33 -8.09
CA GLU A 52 10.21 -15.93 -8.25
C GLU A 52 10.38 -14.42 -8.15
N LEU A 53 9.54 -13.68 -8.88
CA LEU A 53 9.56 -12.21 -8.91
C LEU A 53 8.87 -11.57 -7.69
N ARG A 54 8.13 -12.36 -6.90
CA ARG A 54 7.30 -11.90 -5.77
C ARG A 54 6.33 -10.78 -6.16
N MET A 55 5.80 -10.87 -7.37
CA MET A 55 4.92 -9.87 -7.98
C MET A 55 3.86 -10.55 -8.82
N ALA A 56 2.71 -9.90 -9.00
CA ALA A 56 1.67 -10.39 -9.90
C ALA A 56 1.76 -9.71 -11.28
N GLU A 57 1.86 -10.50 -12.34
CA GLU A 57 1.82 -10.04 -13.73
C GLU A 57 0.37 -9.85 -14.18
N ILE A 58 0.04 -8.69 -14.76
CA ILE A 58 -1.32 -8.42 -15.24
C ILE A 58 -1.55 -9.17 -16.56
N VAL A 59 -2.56 -10.05 -16.56
CA VAL A 59 -2.95 -10.89 -17.71
C VAL A 59 -4.14 -10.27 -18.45
N ASP A 60 -5.11 -9.73 -17.72
CA ASP A 60 -6.24 -8.98 -18.29
C ASP A 60 -6.34 -7.63 -17.59
N ASN A 61 -6.06 -6.57 -18.34
CA ASN A 61 -6.06 -5.20 -17.85
C ASN A 61 -7.44 -4.57 -18.11
N LYS A 62 -8.18 -4.31 -17.02
CA LYS A 62 -9.46 -3.60 -17.04
C LYS A 62 -9.40 -2.32 -16.21
N GLY A 63 -10.12 -1.30 -16.66
CA GLY A 63 -10.24 -0.02 -15.97
C GLY A 63 -8.99 0.88 -16.08
N ARG A 64 -9.05 2.03 -15.39
CA ARG A 64 -8.02 3.09 -15.48
C ARG A 64 -7.02 3.09 -14.31
N MET A 65 -7.15 2.19 -13.35
CA MET A 65 -6.30 2.15 -12.14
C MET A 65 -4.82 1.91 -12.45
N TRP A 66 -4.54 1.18 -13.54
CA TRP A 66 -3.19 0.86 -13.99
C TRP A 66 -2.40 2.05 -14.52
N THR A 67 -2.97 3.25 -14.64
CA THR A 67 -2.19 4.46 -14.91
C THR A 67 -1.34 4.85 -13.69
N THR A 68 -1.84 4.59 -12.48
CA THR A 68 -1.25 5.00 -11.19
C THR A 68 -0.84 3.83 -10.30
N THR A 69 -0.90 2.59 -10.80
CA THR A 69 -0.65 1.37 -10.01
C THR A 69 0.06 0.34 -10.86
N GLY A 70 1.00 -0.38 -10.26
CA GLY A 70 1.90 -1.31 -10.90
C GLY A 70 3.07 -0.62 -11.60
N ILE A 71 4.14 -1.36 -11.77
CA ILE A 71 5.34 -1.00 -12.52
C ILE A 71 5.27 -1.58 -13.93
N VAL A 72 5.93 -0.94 -14.89
CA VAL A 72 6.03 -1.43 -16.26
C VAL A 72 7.43 -1.98 -16.51
N ARG A 73 7.51 -3.25 -16.92
CA ARG A 73 8.75 -3.95 -17.26
C ARG A 73 8.55 -4.69 -18.57
N SER A 74 9.42 -4.45 -19.55
CA SER A 74 9.37 -5.13 -20.86
C SER A 74 7.98 -5.12 -21.53
N GLY A 75 7.24 -4.01 -21.38
CA GLY A 75 5.90 -3.85 -21.95
C GLY A 75 4.76 -4.52 -21.16
N LYS A 76 5.08 -5.27 -20.10
CA LYS A 76 4.12 -5.88 -19.18
C LYS A 76 3.95 -5.05 -17.91
N ILE A 77 2.80 -5.19 -17.26
CA ILE A 77 2.52 -4.53 -15.98
C ILE A 77 2.66 -5.58 -14.88
N TYR A 78 3.41 -5.22 -13.85
CA TYR A 78 3.55 -6.00 -12.62
C TYR A 78 3.03 -5.19 -11.46
N CYS A 79 2.38 -5.84 -10.52
CA CYS A 79 1.99 -5.22 -9.26
C CYS A 79 2.62 -5.93 -8.08
N SER A 80 3.00 -5.15 -7.08
CA SER A 80 3.55 -5.68 -5.83
C SER A 80 2.47 -6.35 -4.99
N ILE A 81 2.86 -7.02 -3.90
CA ILE A 81 1.90 -7.73 -3.05
C ILE A 81 0.90 -6.77 -2.39
N GLU A 82 1.32 -5.57 -1.96
CA GLU A 82 0.42 -4.58 -1.35
C GLU A 82 -0.57 -4.00 -2.36
N GLU A 83 -0.13 -3.77 -3.60
CA GLU A 83 -1.01 -3.36 -4.69
C GLU A 83 -2.03 -4.46 -5.01
N THR A 84 -1.56 -5.71 -5.06
CA THR A 84 -2.39 -6.89 -5.34
C THR A 84 -3.46 -7.06 -4.26
N LEU A 85 -3.07 -7.04 -2.99
CA LEU A 85 -3.99 -7.20 -1.87
C LEU A 85 -5.01 -6.06 -1.83
N PHE A 86 -4.58 -4.82 -1.96
CA PHE A 86 -5.49 -3.67 -1.98
C PHE A 86 -6.51 -3.76 -3.12
N LEU A 87 -6.06 -4.08 -4.33
CA LEU A 87 -6.96 -4.21 -5.48
C LEU A 87 -7.92 -5.40 -5.34
N ALA A 88 -7.49 -6.49 -4.72
CA ALA A 88 -8.34 -7.62 -4.41
C ALA A 88 -9.40 -7.27 -3.34
N GLU A 89 -9.02 -6.57 -2.26
CA GLU A 89 -9.94 -6.11 -1.20
C GLU A 89 -11.06 -5.23 -1.75
N ILE A 90 -10.75 -4.32 -2.69
CA ILE A 90 -11.77 -3.45 -3.31
C ILE A 90 -12.51 -4.09 -4.48
N GLY A 91 -12.29 -5.39 -4.75
CA GLY A 91 -12.96 -6.14 -5.83
C GLY A 91 -12.56 -5.70 -7.24
N ALA A 92 -11.36 -5.16 -7.42
CA ALA A 92 -10.86 -4.66 -8.71
C ALA A 92 -9.89 -5.63 -9.42
N LEU A 93 -9.41 -6.65 -8.72
CA LEU A 93 -8.44 -7.63 -9.22
C LEU A 93 -8.76 -9.05 -8.74
N HIS A 94 -8.75 -10.01 -9.66
CA HIS A 94 -8.67 -11.44 -9.34
C HIS A 94 -7.23 -11.91 -9.52
N LEU A 95 -6.62 -12.41 -8.43
CA LEU A 95 -5.32 -13.05 -8.50
C LEU A 95 -5.49 -14.50 -8.93
N LEU A 96 -4.67 -14.95 -9.86
CA LEU A 96 -4.63 -16.30 -10.39
C LEU A 96 -3.34 -16.99 -9.93
N ASP A 97 -3.42 -18.30 -9.70
CA ASP A 97 -2.26 -19.15 -9.51
C ASP A 97 -1.60 -19.55 -10.85
N GLU A 98 -0.55 -20.37 -10.79
CA GLU A 98 0.16 -20.89 -11.96
C GLU A 98 -0.74 -21.71 -12.91
N ASN A 99 -1.81 -22.29 -12.37
CA ASN A 99 -2.81 -23.05 -13.11
C ASN A 99 -3.97 -22.17 -13.61
N TYR A 100 -3.82 -20.84 -13.56
CA TYR A 100 -4.84 -19.86 -13.94
C TYR A 100 -6.15 -19.97 -13.13
N THR A 101 -6.08 -20.56 -11.94
CA THR A 101 -7.20 -20.70 -11.01
C THR A 101 -7.25 -19.50 -10.08
N SER A 102 -8.45 -18.97 -9.83
CA SER A 102 -8.62 -17.80 -8.96
C SER A 102 -8.24 -18.14 -7.52
N LEU A 103 -7.29 -17.39 -6.97
CA LEU A 103 -6.92 -17.46 -5.57
C LEU A 103 -7.93 -16.69 -4.72
N PRO A 104 -8.45 -17.28 -3.63
CA PRO A 104 -9.31 -16.56 -2.70
C PRO A 104 -8.50 -15.53 -1.91
N LEU A 105 -9.17 -14.47 -1.45
CA LEU A 105 -8.54 -13.35 -0.73
C LEU A 105 -7.69 -13.80 0.48
N LYS A 106 -8.14 -14.83 1.21
CA LYS A 106 -7.40 -15.43 2.34
C LYS A 106 -5.98 -15.90 1.95
N ASP A 107 -5.79 -16.37 0.72
CA ASP A 107 -4.51 -16.89 0.26
C ASP A 107 -3.57 -15.73 -0.13
N ILE A 108 -4.14 -14.59 -0.54
CA ILE A 108 -3.39 -13.35 -0.77
C ILE A 108 -2.88 -12.79 0.57
N TYR A 109 -3.72 -12.77 1.62
CA TYR A 109 -3.29 -12.40 2.97
C TYR A 109 -2.18 -13.31 3.47
N LYS A 110 -2.28 -14.61 3.25
CA LYS A 110 -1.21 -15.56 3.59
C LYS A 110 0.11 -15.19 2.91
N LYS A 111 0.09 -14.81 1.62
CA LYS A 111 1.29 -14.35 0.90
C LYS A 111 1.91 -13.07 1.48
N VAL A 112 1.10 -12.15 2.02
CA VAL A 112 1.61 -10.98 2.76
C VAL A 112 2.24 -11.41 4.08
N ALA A 113 1.56 -12.26 4.85
CA ALA A 113 2.02 -12.74 6.15
C ALA A 113 3.32 -13.56 6.07
N GLU A 114 3.62 -14.19 4.93
CA GLU A 114 4.90 -14.87 4.71
C GLU A 114 6.11 -13.92 4.73
N GLY A 115 5.92 -12.61 4.53
CA GLY A 115 6.99 -11.60 4.61
C GLY A 115 8.06 -11.66 3.51
N LYS A 116 7.91 -12.56 2.52
CA LYS A 116 8.91 -12.80 1.45
C LYS A 116 8.89 -11.78 0.31
N SER A 117 7.89 -10.90 0.28
CA SER A 117 7.59 -10.02 -0.87
C SER A 117 8.03 -8.57 -0.65
N GLY A 118 8.82 -8.31 0.40
CA GLY A 118 9.32 -6.99 0.76
C GLY A 118 8.23 -6.01 1.23
N CYS A 119 7.12 -6.54 1.75
CA CYS A 119 6.03 -5.74 2.32
C CYS A 119 5.57 -6.41 3.62
N TYR A 120 5.58 -5.65 4.71
CA TYR A 120 5.04 -6.07 6.00
C TYR A 120 3.62 -5.56 6.15
N TRP A 121 2.92 -6.07 7.16
CA TRP A 121 1.53 -5.70 7.42
C TRP A 121 1.37 -4.19 7.61
N GLU A 122 2.25 -3.57 8.37
CA GLU A 122 2.25 -2.13 8.64
C GLU A 122 2.41 -1.34 7.34
N SER A 123 3.32 -1.77 6.46
CA SER A 123 3.49 -1.15 5.14
C SER A 123 2.23 -1.25 4.29
N PHE A 124 1.52 -2.39 4.37
CA PHE A 124 0.24 -2.56 3.70
C PHE A 124 -0.85 -1.64 4.28
N GLU A 125 -0.94 -1.49 5.59
CA GLU A 125 -1.94 -0.60 6.21
C GLU A 125 -1.73 0.86 5.78
N VAL A 126 -0.48 1.32 5.74
CA VAL A 126 -0.18 2.66 5.24
C VAL A 126 -0.47 2.79 3.75
N TYR A 127 -0.09 1.79 2.95
CA TYR A 127 -0.41 1.76 1.52
C TYR A 127 -1.92 1.87 1.30
N ARG A 128 -2.71 1.04 1.99
CA ARG A 128 -4.18 1.03 1.94
C ARG A 128 -4.76 2.39 2.30
N HIS A 129 -4.26 3.02 3.37
CA HIS A 129 -4.71 4.34 3.82
C HIS A 129 -4.38 5.46 2.81
N LEU A 130 -3.16 5.49 2.27
CA LEU A 130 -2.80 6.49 1.26
C LEU A 130 -3.60 6.31 -0.04
N LYS A 131 -3.81 5.06 -0.46
CA LYS A 131 -4.57 4.74 -1.67
C LYS A 131 -6.06 5.05 -1.55
N SER A 132 -6.65 4.84 -0.37
CA SER A 132 -8.06 5.18 -0.12
C SER A 132 -8.31 6.69 -0.18
N LEU A 133 -7.31 7.49 0.18
CA LEU A 133 -7.31 8.95 0.01
C LEU A 133 -7.01 9.41 -1.44
N GLY A 134 -6.73 8.49 -2.35
CA GLY A 134 -6.48 8.77 -3.77
C GLY A 134 -5.05 9.16 -4.12
N TYR A 135 -4.11 9.07 -3.18
CA TYR A 135 -2.70 9.27 -3.47
C TYR A 135 -2.18 8.20 -4.43
N ILE A 136 -1.14 8.57 -5.18
CA ILE A 136 -0.39 7.64 -6.00
C ILE A 136 0.83 7.23 -5.18
N VAL A 137 1.01 5.94 -4.98
CA VAL A 137 2.00 5.37 -4.07
C VAL A 137 2.86 4.39 -4.86
N GLY A 138 4.17 4.62 -4.89
CA GLY A 138 5.15 3.69 -5.47
C GLY A 138 6.17 3.27 -4.42
N ARG A 139 6.77 2.09 -4.56
CA ARG A 139 7.88 1.67 -3.68
C ARG A 139 9.08 2.59 -3.87
N HIS A 140 9.65 3.08 -2.78
CA HIS A 140 10.82 3.95 -2.83
C HIS A 140 12.01 3.21 -3.48
N GLY A 141 12.76 3.92 -4.34
CA GLY A 141 13.90 3.36 -5.05
C GLY A 141 13.56 2.39 -6.19
N ILE A 142 12.28 2.09 -6.44
CA ILE A 142 11.84 1.21 -7.53
C ILE A 142 11.29 2.06 -8.68
N PRO A 143 11.95 2.09 -9.86
CA PRO A 143 11.49 2.90 -10.98
C PRO A 143 10.13 2.46 -11.52
N TRP A 144 9.26 3.39 -11.87
CA TRP A 144 7.94 3.07 -12.42
C TRP A 144 7.99 2.33 -13.77
N THR A 145 9.01 2.62 -14.60
CA THR A 145 9.19 1.99 -15.92
C THR A 145 10.66 1.64 -16.13
N MET A 146 10.95 0.44 -16.63
CA MET A 146 12.26 0.10 -17.19
C MET A 146 12.11 -0.37 -18.63
N LYS A 147 12.91 0.19 -19.54
CA LYS A 147 13.01 -0.27 -20.93
C LYS A 147 14.06 -1.38 -20.99
N CYS A 148 13.73 -2.51 -21.58
CA CYS A 148 14.73 -3.51 -21.93
C CYS A 148 15.64 -2.92 -23.01
N VAL A 149 16.95 -2.91 -22.78
CA VAL A 149 17.91 -2.60 -23.85
C VAL A 149 17.88 -3.78 -24.81
N LYS A 150 17.35 -3.60 -26.01
CA LYS A 150 17.50 -4.58 -27.08
C LYS A 150 18.96 -4.54 -27.51
N SER A 151 19.68 -5.65 -27.37
CA SER A 151 20.99 -5.83 -27.98
C SER A 151 20.83 -5.84 -29.50
N GLU A 152 21.20 -4.74 -30.16
CA GLU A 152 21.34 -4.70 -31.61
C GLU A 152 22.55 -5.55 -32.01
N SER A 153 22.30 -6.70 -32.62
CA SER A 153 23.32 -7.56 -33.22
C SER A 153 23.85 -6.91 -34.49
N ALA A 154 25.00 -6.24 -34.40
CA ALA A 154 25.79 -5.88 -35.56
C ALA A 154 26.55 -7.12 -36.06
N SER A 155 26.34 -7.43 -37.34
CA SER A 155 27.02 -8.48 -38.10
C SER A 155 28.50 -8.17 -38.33
N ALA A 156 29.39 -9.09 -37.98
CA ALA A 156 30.64 -9.38 -38.71
C ALA A 156 31.16 -10.78 -38.33
N GLN A 157 31.58 -11.54 -39.34
CA GLN A 157 31.99 -12.93 -39.29
C GLN A 157 33.26 -13.18 -38.45
N GLY A 158 33.31 -14.33 -37.76
CA GLY A 158 34.54 -14.97 -37.27
C GLY A 158 34.33 -15.72 -35.94
N MET A 159 34.41 -17.05 -35.96
CA MET A 159 34.43 -17.93 -34.79
C MET A 159 35.70 -18.83 -34.88
N PRO A 160 36.24 -19.43 -33.78
CA PRO A 160 35.46 -20.17 -32.80
C PRO A 160 35.60 -19.79 -31.31
N GLU A 161 34.44 -19.82 -30.64
CA GLU A 161 34.15 -20.36 -29.29
C GLU A 161 35.11 -20.08 -28.12
N ILE A 162 34.74 -19.10 -27.27
CA ILE A 162 34.40 -19.33 -25.85
C ILE A 162 33.54 -18.14 -25.39
N ASN A 163 32.20 -18.27 -25.41
CA ASN A 163 31.31 -17.22 -24.91
C ASN A 163 30.37 -17.83 -23.88
N GLY A 164 30.73 -17.69 -22.60
CA GLY A 164 29.79 -17.85 -21.50
C GLY A 164 28.64 -16.87 -21.70
N ILE A 165 27.43 -17.40 -21.81
CA ILE A 165 26.20 -16.64 -21.77
C ILE A 165 26.09 -16.07 -20.35
N VAL A 166 26.69 -14.89 -20.12
CA VAL A 166 26.33 -14.07 -18.97
C VAL A 166 25.02 -13.39 -19.35
N ASP A 167 23.94 -14.02 -18.90
CA ASP A 167 22.57 -13.55 -19.03
C ASP A 167 22.42 -12.23 -18.26
N LYS A 168 22.59 -11.10 -18.96
CA LYS A 168 22.38 -9.74 -18.39
C LYS A 168 20.95 -9.52 -17.88
N GLU A 169 20.00 -10.40 -18.21
CA GLU A 169 18.65 -10.38 -17.67
C GLU A 169 18.58 -10.97 -16.24
N SER A 170 19.51 -11.87 -15.91
CA SER A 170 19.71 -12.41 -14.54
C SER A 170 20.23 -11.32 -13.60
N GLU A 171 21.15 -10.47 -14.08
CA GLU A 171 21.80 -9.43 -13.27
C GLU A 171 20.78 -8.40 -12.71
N GLY A 172 19.80 -7.97 -13.51
CA GLY A 172 18.73 -7.07 -13.05
C GLY A 172 17.71 -7.72 -12.11
N LYS A 173 17.47 -9.05 -12.25
CA LYS A 173 16.60 -9.82 -11.36
C LYS A 173 17.30 -10.05 -10.00
N ASN A 174 18.60 -10.28 -10.00
CA ASN A 174 19.41 -10.46 -8.79
C ASN A 174 19.44 -9.20 -7.93
N LEU A 175 19.59 -8.02 -8.54
CA LEU A 175 19.57 -6.74 -7.79
C LEU A 175 18.23 -6.50 -7.06
N ILE A 176 17.11 -6.88 -7.67
CA ILE A 176 15.78 -6.71 -7.06
C ILE A 176 15.59 -7.70 -5.91
N THR A 177 15.96 -8.96 -6.11
CA THR A 177 15.92 -10.00 -5.07
C THR A 177 16.83 -9.66 -3.90
N GLU A 178 18.01 -9.10 -4.18
CA GLU A 178 18.97 -8.65 -3.17
C GLU A 178 18.46 -7.41 -2.40
N LEU A 179 17.81 -6.45 -3.08
CA LEU A 179 17.13 -5.32 -2.44
C LEU A 179 16.01 -5.77 -1.48
N PHE A 180 15.27 -6.83 -1.82
CA PHE A 180 14.23 -7.38 -0.95
C PHE A 180 14.79 -8.22 0.21
N ASN A 181 15.89 -8.95 -0.03
CA ASN A 181 16.53 -9.78 1.00
C ASN A 181 17.28 -8.94 2.05
N ASN A 182 17.78 -7.76 1.68
CA ASN A 182 18.48 -6.84 2.59
C ASN A 182 17.54 -6.01 3.48
N MET A 183 16.24 -6.32 3.47
CA MET A 183 15.21 -5.62 4.22
C MET A 183 15.28 -5.94 5.74
N GLN A 184 16.31 -5.46 6.43
CA GLN A 184 16.45 -5.59 7.89
C GLN A 184 15.45 -4.68 8.64
N VAL A 185 14.89 -5.20 9.73
CA VAL A 185 13.74 -4.63 10.48
C VAL A 185 14.17 -3.61 11.55
N SER A 186 15.47 -3.38 11.74
CA SER A 186 16.00 -2.55 12.82
C SER A 186 16.24 -1.08 12.47
N GLU A 187 16.12 -0.64 11.22
CA GLU A 187 16.45 0.73 10.82
C GLU A 187 15.26 1.45 10.21
N VAL A 188 15.18 2.77 10.42
CA VAL A 188 14.17 3.61 9.78
C VAL A 188 14.48 3.71 8.30
N ARG A 189 13.59 3.18 7.47
CA ARG A 189 13.82 3.08 6.01
C ARG A 189 12.73 3.79 5.21
N PRO A 190 13.10 4.43 4.09
CA PRO A 190 12.15 4.85 3.08
C PRO A 190 11.40 3.64 2.50
N VAL A 191 10.08 3.74 2.41
CA VAL A 191 9.22 2.64 1.93
C VAL A 191 8.45 3.07 0.70
N PHE A 192 7.89 4.28 0.69
CA PHE A 192 7.06 4.75 -0.43
C PHE A 192 7.42 6.16 -0.91
N ASP A 193 7.39 6.33 -2.21
CA ASP A 193 7.30 7.63 -2.87
C ASP A 193 5.81 7.97 -3.07
N VAL A 194 5.36 9.08 -2.48
CA VAL A 194 3.94 9.46 -2.48
C VAL A 194 3.71 10.71 -3.32
N TYR A 195 2.82 10.60 -4.30
CA TYR A 195 2.44 11.67 -5.21
C TYR A 195 0.97 12.04 -5.00
N PRO A 196 0.60 13.32 -5.21
CA PRO A 196 -0.77 13.76 -5.05
C PRO A 196 -1.70 13.08 -6.07
N PRO A 197 -3.02 13.01 -5.80
CA PRO A 197 -4.00 12.54 -6.77
C PRO A 197 -3.87 13.31 -8.09
N ASN A 198 -3.52 12.60 -9.17
CA ASN A 198 -3.28 13.21 -10.48
C ASN A 198 -3.74 12.30 -11.62
N SER A 199 -4.82 12.70 -12.29
CA SER A 199 -5.38 11.95 -13.43
C SER A 199 -4.48 11.92 -14.67
N LYS A 200 -3.49 12.82 -14.74
CA LYS A 200 -2.51 12.93 -15.83
C LYS A 200 -1.15 12.32 -15.48
N PHE A 201 -1.07 11.57 -14.37
CA PHE A 201 0.17 10.91 -13.96
C PHE A 201 0.72 10.00 -15.06
N LYS A 202 2.04 10.05 -15.27
CA LYS A 202 2.73 9.21 -16.26
C LYS A 202 3.84 8.42 -15.58
N LYS A 203 3.74 7.09 -15.61
CA LYS A 203 4.79 6.19 -15.11
C LYS A 203 6.16 6.37 -15.80
N SER A 204 6.17 6.88 -17.02
CA SER A 204 7.42 7.18 -17.75
C SER A 204 8.09 8.49 -17.29
N SER A 205 7.35 9.35 -16.60
CA SER A 205 7.82 10.65 -16.10
C SER A 205 6.96 11.03 -14.88
N PRO A 206 7.19 10.37 -13.73
CA PRO A 206 6.35 10.53 -12.54
C PRO A 206 6.52 11.90 -11.87
N GLY A 207 7.61 12.62 -12.17
CA GLY A 207 8.02 13.82 -11.45
C GLY A 207 8.61 13.49 -10.07
N ASN A 208 8.75 14.51 -9.23
CA ASN A 208 9.17 14.33 -7.85
C ASN A 208 7.96 13.96 -6.97
N PRO A 209 8.10 13.03 -6.02
CA PRO A 209 7.06 12.78 -5.03
C PRO A 209 6.85 14.02 -4.14
N SER A 210 5.64 14.15 -3.61
CA SER A 210 5.31 15.20 -2.65
C SER A 210 6.02 14.99 -1.33
N PHE A 211 6.22 13.72 -0.95
CA PHE A 211 7.03 13.32 0.19
C PHE A 211 7.48 11.86 0.02
N VAL A 212 8.60 11.52 0.67
CA VAL A 212 9.02 10.14 0.88
C VAL A 212 8.50 9.68 2.24
N LEU A 213 7.86 8.53 2.27
CA LEU A 213 7.34 7.93 3.49
C LEU A 213 8.35 6.94 4.07
N CYS A 214 8.70 7.11 5.34
CA CYS A 214 9.55 6.21 6.11
C CYS A 214 8.74 5.47 7.19
N LEU A 215 9.07 4.19 7.39
CA LEU A 215 8.56 3.40 8.52
C LEU A 215 9.66 3.20 9.57
N PRO A 216 9.39 3.50 10.86
CA PRO A 216 10.35 3.32 11.94
C PRO A 216 10.54 1.84 12.29
N GLY A 217 11.78 1.46 12.60
CA GLY A 217 12.18 0.10 12.98
C GLY A 217 11.84 -0.28 14.43
N GLY A 218 10.60 -0.04 14.86
CA GLY A 218 10.11 -0.37 16.21
C GLY A 218 10.59 0.57 17.33
N HIS A 219 11.43 1.55 17.02
CA HIS A 219 11.84 2.62 17.93
C HIS A 219 11.76 3.98 17.22
N PRO A 220 11.64 5.09 17.97
CA PRO A 220 11.68 6.42 17.38
C PRO A 220 13.02 6.65 16.64
N PRO A 221 13.01 7.23 15.43
CA PRO A 221 14.23 7.54 14.71
C PRO A 221 15.09 8.51 15.52
N SER A 222 16.38 8.22 15.60
CA SER A 222 17.37 9.13 16.16
C SER A 222 17.61 10.31 15.23
N LYS A 223 18.08 11.43 15.80
CA LYS A 223 18.46 12.62 15.02
C LYS A 223 19.43 12.33 13.85
N PRO A 224 20.55 11.60 14.03
CA PRO A 224 21.45 11.32 12.92
C PRO A 224 20.81 10.49 11.80
N GLU A 225 19.93 9.53 12.13
CA GLU A 225 19.19 8.77 11.12
C GLU A 225 18.28 9.68 10.28
N ILE A 226 17.60 10.64 10.92
CA ILE A 226 16.76 11.61 10.21
C ILE A 226 17.61 12.48 9.28
N GLU A 227 18.73 13.02 9.77
CA GLU A 227 19.64 13.86 8.97
C GLU A 227 20.25 13.09 7.78
N ASP A 228 20.54 11.81 7.96
CA ASP A 228 21.03 10.92 6.92
C ASP A 228 19.97 10.64 5.85
N LEU A 229 18.73 10.37 6.26
CA LEU A 229 17.59 10.18 5.34
C LEU A 229 17.28 11.45 4.55
N GLU A 230 17.32 12.62 5.18
CA GLU A 230 17.10 13.91 4.52
C GLU A 230 18.14 14.15 3.43
N ARG A 231 19.41 13.83 3.72
CA ARG A 231 20.51 13.91 2.75
C ARG A 231 20.31 12.94 1.58
N GLN A 232 19.84 11.71 1.85
CA GLN A 232 19.59 10.71 0.81
C GLN A 232 18.40 11.08 -0.11
N CYS A 233 17.38 11.74 0.45
CA CYS A 233 16.16 12.07 -0.30
C CYS A 233 16.24 13.38 -1.11
N ASN A 234 17.43 13.98 -1.23
CA ASN A 234 17.72 15.11 -2.12
C ASN A 234 16.73 16.30 -1.99
N GLY A 235 16.34 16.61 -0.75
CA GLY A 235 15.43 17.74 -0.46
C GLY A 235 13.93 17.44 -0.65
N ILE A 236 13.56 16.21 -0.98
CA ILE A 236 12.15 15.79 -0.94
C ILE A 236 11.73 15.68 0.54
N PRO A 237 10.58 16.25 0.95
CA PRO A 237 10.10 16.16 2.32
C PRO A 237 9.95 14.72 2.81
N LEU A 238 10.35 14.46 4.05
CA LEU A 238 10.14 13.17 4.70
C LEU A 238 8.87 13.19 5.54
N LYS A 239 8.13 12.08 5.49
CA LYS A 239 7.08 11.77 6.47
C LYS A 239 7.38 10.42 7.09
N PHE A 240 7.28 10.36 8.40
CA PHE A 240 7.40 9.13 9.16
C PHE A 240 5.99 8.68 9.52
N CYS A 241 5.79 7.37 9.56
CA CYS A 241 4.48 6.80 9.83
C CYS A 241 4.52 5.79 10.96
N HIS A 242 3.54 5.87 11.85
CA HIS A 242 3.30 4.90 12.90
C HIS A 242 1.95 4.24 12.66
N VAL A 243 1.91 2.92 12.77
CA VAL A 243 0.70 2.11 12.59
C VAL A 243 0.40 1.43 13.91
N GLU A 244 -0.75 1.72 14.50
CA GLU A 244 -1.15 1.18 15.78
C GLU A 244 -2.64 0.85 15.78
N HIS A 245 -2.99 -0.41 16.03
CA HIS A 245 -4.38 -0.87 16.09
C HIS A 245 -5.20 -0.46 14.84
N GLY A 246 -4.62 -0.58 13.64
CA GLY A 246 -5.25 -0.20 12.37
C GLY A 246 -5.33 1.32 12.10
N ARG A 247 -4.82 2.16 13.01
CA ARG A 247 -4.73 3.61 12.82
C ARG A 247 -3.38 3.98 12.24
N VAL A 248 -3.41 4.78 11.19
CA VAL A 248 -2.22 5.28 10.48
C VAL A 248 -1.99 6.73 10.87
N SER A 249 -0.84 7.04 11.48
CA SER A 249 -0.46 8.39 11.90
C SER A 249 0.81 8.85 11.20
N PHE A 250 0.80 10.07 10.66
CA PHE A 250 1.93 10.67 9.96
C PHE A 250 2.55 11.81 10.77
N PHE A 251 3.88 11.85 10.83
CA PHE A 251 4.64 12.90 11.52
C PHE A 251 5.84 13.36 10.67
N SER A 252 6.32 14.57 10.94
CA SER A 252 7.49 15.16 10.31
C SER A 252 8.29 15.90 11.36
N PHE A 253 9.61 15.86 11.24
CA PHE A 253 10.51 16.58 12.14
C PHE A 253 10.95 17.86 11.46
N ASN A 254 10.90 18.97 12.20
CA ASN A 254 11.41 20.26 11.75
C ASN A 254 12.49 20.70 12.71
N LYS A 255 13.62 21.18 12.16
CA LYS A 255 14.63 21.86 12.97
C LYS A 255 14.07 23.22 13.39
N VAL A 256 14.00 23.46 14.70
CA VAL A 256 13.63 24.75 15.28
C VAL A 256 14.80 25.27 16.09
N GLU A 257 15.27 26.47 15.78
CA GLU A 257 16.31 27.16 16.56
C GLU A 257 15.63 28.07 17.57
N LEU A 258 15.88 27.83 18.85
CA LEU A 258 15.31 28.65 19.92
C LEU A 258 16.07 29.99 20.02
N PRO A 259 15.38 31.12 20.22
CA PRO A 259 16.04 32.39 20.42
C PRO A 259 16.87 32.35 21.69
N ILE A 260 18.09 32.88 21.62
CA ILE A 260 18.94 33.07 22.80
C ILE A 260 18.37 34.27 23.56
N LEU A 261 17.89 34.05 24.78
CA LEU A 261 17.42 35.15 25.64
C LEU A 261 18.63 36.01 26.08
N PRO A 262 18.46 37.35 26.14
CA PRO A 262 19.51 38.29 26.53
C PRO A 262 19.95 38.15 27.99
#